data_AF-A0AAU9PP57-F1
#
_entry.id   AF-A0AAU9PP57-F1
#
_cell.length_a   1.000
_cell.length_b   1.000
_cell.length_c   1.000
_cell.angle_alpha   90.00
_cell.angle_beta   90.00
_cell.angle_gamma   90.00
#
_symmetry.space_group_name_H-M   'P 1'
#
loop_
_entity.id
_entity.type
_entity.pdbx_description
1 polymer ?
#
loop_
_entity_poly.entity_id
_entity_poly.type
_entity_poly.pdbx_seq_one_letter_code
_entity_poly.pdbx_strand_id
1 'polypeptide(L)'
;METSTVFLNAATTIGGGFRRHTTSATLLSRNPYLTTPFSFLPPNKQLQHQSRFNLPNTTTTTCGTNIAPAVGVNSPVSVPSDTVDINWDTIGFGLVHTDHMYTMKCSLGGSFSKGELVPFGNIELSPCAGVLNYGQGLFEGLKAYRTEDDNILLFRPEENAKRMMMGAERMCMPSPSVDQFIQAVKDTVLANERWHLVSCFRYPPPGKGSLYIRPLLIGSGSVLGLAPAPEYTFMIYVSPVGNYFKEGLSPINLIIETEMHRATPGGTGSVKTIGNYAAVLKAQGAAKAKGYSDVLYLDSVHKKYLEEVSSCNIFIVKGNSISTPDIKGTILPGITRKSIIDVARNEGFQVEEREVTVDELLDADEVFCTGTAVVVSPVGSITYLGKSVTYGSHGVGLVSQQLYSSLTRVQMGLVDDKMGWIVKLK
;
A
#
# COMPACT_ATOMS: atom_id res chain seq x y z
N MET A 1 -66.28 13.05 -7.88
CA MET A 1 -67.59 13.10 -7.20
C MET A 1 -67.98 11.68 -6.86
N GLU A 2 -68.42 11.48 -5.63
CA GLU A 2 -69.25 10.36 -5.17
C GLU A 2 -68.73 8.91 -5.15
N THR A 3 -69.15 8.26 -4.05
CA THR A 3 -69.47 6.84 -3.84
C THR A 3 -68.35 5.83 -3.54
N SER A 4 -68.41 5.36 -2.29
CA SER A 4 -68.11 3.98 -1.87
C SER A 4 -68.95 2.97 -2.67
N THR A 5 -68.46 1.73 -2.87
CA THR A 5 -68.84 0.51 -2.10
C THR A 5 -68.53 -0.79 -2.92
N VAL A 6 -68.17 -1.88 -2.21
CA VAL A 6 -68.32 -3.34 -2.55
C VAL A 6 -67.30 -3.92 -3.56
N PHE A 7 -66.70 -5.12 -3.45
CA PHE A 7 -66.38 -6.12 -2.41
C PHE A 7 -65.53 -7.23 -3.10
N LEU A 8 -64.67 -7.91 -2.31
CA LEU A 8 -64.26 -9.33 -2.37
C LEU A 8 -63.60 -9.98 -3.63
N ASN A 9 -62.35 -10.43 -3.39
CA ASN A 9 -61.81 -11.79 -3.53
C ASN A 9 -61.56 -12.52 -4.87
N ALA A 10 -60.30 -13.01 -4.90
CA ALA A 10 -59.84 -14.38 -5.20
C ALA A 10 -59.38 -14.76 -6.62
N ALA A 11 -58.08 -15.14 -6.67
CA ALA A 11 -57.44 -16.29 -7.35
C ALA A 11 -57.58 -16.37 -8.89
N THR A 12 -56.67 -16.88 -9.71
CA THR A 12 -55.65 -17.94 -9.57
C THR A 12 -54.68 -17.84 -10.77
N THR A 13 -53.50 -18.39 -10.55
CA THR A 13 -52.38 -18.85 -11.39
C THR A 13 -52.67 -19.39 -12.82
N ILE A 14 -51.56 -19.52 -13.59
CA ILE A 14 -51.29 -20.36 -14.78
C ILE A 14 -51.49 -19.62 -16.13
N GLY A 15 -50.61 -19.60 -17.13
CA GLY A 15 -49.36 -20.32 -17.45
C GLY A 15 -49.23 -20.46 -18.98
N GLY A 16 -47.99 -20.50 -19.51
CA GLY A 16 -47.63 -20.90 -20.89
C GLY A 16 -48.11 -19.96 -22.02
N GLY A 17 -47.43 -19.74 -23.16
CA GLY A 17 -46.34 -20.43 -23.84
C GLY A 17 -46.64 -20.42 -25.35
N PHE A 18 -45.64 -20.06 -26.19
CA PHE A 18 -45.60 -20.15 -27.67
C PHE A 18 -46.58 -19.21 -28.44
N ARG A 19 -46.31 -18.61 -29.62
CA ARG A 19 -45.50 -19.01 -30.78
C ARG A 19 -45.30 -17.79 -31.73
N ARG A 20 -44.10 -17.71 -32.32
CA ARG A 20 -43.65 -17.14 -33.62
C ARG A 20 -44.60 -16.23 -34.44
N HIS A 21 -44.05 -15.10 -34.93
CA HIS A 21 -44.05 -14.80 -36.37
C HIS A 21 -42.89 -13.87 -36.77
N THR A 22 -42.30 -14.24 -37.90
CA THR A 22 -41.25 -13.61 -38.71
C THR A 22 -41.71 -12.35 -39.43
N THR A 23 -40.87 -11.32 -39.52
CA THR A 23 -40.61 -10.61 -40.79
C THR A 23 -39.38 -9.70 -40.73
N SER A 24 -38.57 -9.81 -41.78
CA SER A 24 -37.43 -8.97 -42.14
C SER A 24 -37.92 -7.64 -42.74
N ALA A 25 -37.28 -6.51 -42.43
CA ALA A 25 -37.31 -5.32 -43.28
C ALA A 25 -36.16 -4.36 -42.93
N THR A 26 -35.21 -4.31 -43.85
CA THR A 26 -34.17 -3.29 -44.05
C THR A 26 -34.80 -1.91 -44.22
N LEU A 27 -34.27 -0.88 -43.56
CA LEU A 27 -34.56 0.52 -43.91
C LEU A 27 -33.28 1.36 -43.84
N LEU A 28 -32.85 1.74 -45.03
CA LEU A 28 -31.87 2.78 -45.33
C LEU A 28 -32.43 4.15 -44.95
N SER A 29 -31.61 4.99 -44.30
CA SER A 29 -31.78 6.45 -44.36
C SER A 29 -30.41 7.12 -44.51
N ARG A 30 -30.21 7.77 -45.65
CA ARG A 30 -29.13 8.71 -45.94
C ARG A 30 -29.42 10.06 -45.29
N ASN A 31 -28.38 10.76 -44.82
CA ASN A 31 -28.27 12.22 -44.96
C ASN A 31 -26.78 12.66 -44.88
N PRO A 32 -26.39 13.82 -45.45
CA PRO A 32 -25.14 14.01 -46.17
C PRO A 32 -24.26 15.13 -45.54
N TYR A 33 -23.12 15.42 -46.19
CA TYR A 33 -22.21 16.56 -46.02
C TYR A 33 -21.20 16.50 -44.84
N LEU A 34 -19.95 16.14 -45.14
CA LEU A 34 -18.85 17.09 -45.43
C LEU A 34 -17.50 16.34 -45.37
N THR A 35 -16.92 16.11 -46.54
CA THR A 35 -15.57 15.61 -46.75
C THR A 35 -14.62 16.81 -46.87
N THR A 36 -13.59 16.88 -46.04
CA THR A 36 -12.37 17.64 -46.30
C THR A 36 -11.16 16.73 -46.08
N PRO A 37 -10.28 16.54 -47.08
CA PRO A 37 -9.04 15.77 -46.91
C PRO A 37 -7.94 16.67 -46.34
N PHE A 38 -7.35 16.28 -45.22
CA PHE A 38 -6.07 16.82 -44.78
C PHE A 38 -4.96 16.23 -45.65
N SER A 39 -4.29 17.09 -46.41
CA SER A 39 -3.11 16.77 -47.22
C SER A 39 -1.87 16.68 -46.35
N PHE A 40 -1.15 15.56 -46.48
CA PHE A 40 0.20 15.37 -45.97
C PHE A 40 1.21 16.13 -46.84
N LEU A 41 2.06 16.95 -46.22
CA LEU A 41 3.27 17.51 -46.83
C LEU A 41 4.51 16.71 -46.40
N PRO A 42 5.49 16.45 -47.29
CA PRO A 42 6.70 15.67 -46.98
C PRO A 42 7.77 16.53 -46.28
N PRO A 43 8.74 15.89 -45.56
CA PRO A 43 9.74 16.60 -44.79
C PRO A 43 10.87 17.14 -45.67
N ASN A 44 11.21 18.41 -45.48
CA ASN A 44 12.34 19.07 -46.13
C ASN A 44 13.57 19.12 -45.22
N LYS A 45 14.73 19.10 -45.87
CA LYS A 45 16.07 18.72 -45.40
C LYS A 45 16.68 19.61 -44.30
N GLN A 46 17.41 18.91 -43.42
CA GLN A 46 18.65 19.25 -42.71
C GLN A 46 19.20 20.68 -42.85
N LEU A 47 19.34 21.35 -41.70
CA LEU A 47 20.34 22.40 -41.48
C LEU A 47 21.22 21.99 -40.29
N GLN A 48 22.48 21.73 -40.61
CA GLN A 48 23.57 21.47 -39.67
C GLN A 48 23.97 22.78 -38.99
N HIS A 49 24.04 22.79 -37.66
CA HIS A 49 24.85 23.76 -36.92
C HIS A 49 25.88 22.98 -36.10
N GLN A 50 27.06 22.83 -36.68
CA GLN A 50 28.27 22.38 -35.98
C GLN A 50 28.87 23.58 -35.24
N SER A 51 28.91 23.50 -33.92
CA SER A 51 29.72 24.40 -33.09
C SER A 51 31.11 23.80 -32.95
N ARG A 52 32.08 24.42 -33.63
CA ARG A 52 33.52 24.15 -33.49
C ARG A 52 33.99 24.55 -32.09
N PHE A 53 34.68 23.66 -31.39
CA PHE A 53 35.64 24.04 -30.35
C PHE A 53 37.02 23.53 -30.73
N ASN A 54 37.98 24.46 -30.75
CA ASN A 54 39.36 24.29 -31.16
C ASN A 54 40.15 23.51 -30.10
N LEU A 55 40.97 22.55 -30.54
CA LEU A 55 42.14 22.05 -29.81
C LEU A 55 43.37 22.91 -30.14
N PRO A 56 44.28 23.14 -29.18
CA PRO A 56 45.69 23.33 -29.45
C PRO A 56 46.48 22.04 -29.23
N ASN A 57 47.43 21.80 -30.15
CA ASN A 57 48.33 20.65 -30.17
C ASN A 57 49.57 20.86 -29.26
N THR A 58 49.95 19.74 -28.63
CA THR A 58 51.31 19.24 -28.34
C THR A 58 52.30 20.03 -27.46
N THR A 59 52.74 19.35 -26.40
CA THR A 59 54.18 19.10 -26.21
C THR A 59 54.40 17.72 -25.59
N THR A 60 55.30 16.99 -26.22
CA THR A 60 55.74 15.61 -25.94
C THR A 60 56.71 15.57 -24.78
N THR A 61 56.58 14.58 -23.88
CA THR A 61 57.72 14.01 -23.16
C THR A 61 57.46 12.52 -22.95
N THR A 62 58.35 11.71 -23.52
CA THR A 62 58.40 10.26 -23.45
C THR A 62 59.08 9.79 -22.16
N CYS A 63 58.62 8.65 -21.63
CA CYS A 63 59.40 7.43 -21.34
C CYS A 63 58.96 6.77 -20.01
N GLY A 64 58.70 5.47 -20.05
CA GLY A 64 58.50 4.63 -18.86
C GLY A 64 57.54 3.46 -19.07
N THR A 65 57.89 2.52 -19.94
CA THR A 65 57.24 1.19 -20.00
C THR A 65 57.61 0.36 -18.78
N ASN A 66 56.62 -0.02 -17.97
CA ASN A 66 56.70 -1.19 -17.10
C ASN A 66 55.39 -1.97 -17.23
N ILE A 67 55.48 -3.10 -17.94
CA ILE A 67 54.44 -4.13 -17.99
C ILE A 67 54.63 -5.00 -16.74
N ALA A 68 53.64 -5.00 -15.85
CA ALA A 68 53.53 -5.98 -14.77
C ALA A 68 52.28 -6.85 -15.03
N PRO A 69 52.33 -8.18 -14.79
CA PRO A 69 51.28 -9.10 -15.20
C PRO A 69 50.03 -8.94 -14.32
N ALA A 70 48.86 -9.08 -14.95
CA ALA A 70 47.59 -9.16 -14.25
C ALA A 70 47.56 -10.43 -13.38
N VAL A 71 47.73 -10.25 -12.06
CA VAL A 71 47.44 -11.29 -11.07
C VAL A 71 45.92 -11.38 -10.95
N GLY A 72 45.36 -12.47 -11.47
CA GLY A 72 43.96 -12.82 -11.25
C GLY A 72 43.73 -13.09 -9.76
N VAL A 73 43.01 -12.19 -9.10
CA VAL A 73 42.50 -12.43 -7.75
C VAL A 73 41.23 -13.24 -7.90
N ASN A 74 41.36 -14.57 -7.80
CA ASN A 74 40.24 -15.42 -7.43
C ASN A 74 39.84 -15.07 -6.00
N SER A 75 38.88 -14.16 -5.84
CA SER A 75 38.19 -13.98 -4.57
C SER A 75 37.44 -15.27 -4.25
N PRO A 76 37.72 -15.95 -3.12
CA PRO A 76 36.91 -17.10 -2.72
C PRO A 76 35.48 -16.60 -2.47
N VAL A 77 34.51 -17.33 -3.04
CA VAL A 77 33.09 -17.18 -2.71
C VAL A 77 32.98 -17.33 -1.19
N SER A 78 32.77 -16.22 -0.50
CA SER A 78 32.53 -16.21 0.94
C SER A 78 31.19 -16.90 1.18
N VAL A 79 31.21 -18.03 1.86
CA VAL A 79 30.02 -18.60 2.49
C VAL A 79 29.45 -17.50 3.40
N PRO A 80 28.17 -17.09 3.25
CA PRO A 80 27.60 -16.09 4.15
C PRO A 80 27.69 -16.61 5.58
N SER A 81 28.29 -15.81 6.47
CA SER A 81 28.24 -16.06 7.91
C SER A 81 26.79 -16.38 8.34
N ASP A 82 26.60 -17.48 9.08
CA ASP A 82 25.30 -17.89 9.62
C ASP A 82 24.67 -16.83 10.54
N THR A 83 25.50 -15.91 11.05
CA THR A 83 25.07 -14.78 11.87
C THR A 83 25.09 -13.51 11.04
N VAL A 84 23.91 -12.94 10.79
CA VAL A 84 23.76 -11.52 10.42
C VAL A 84 23.94 -10.71 11.71
N ASP A 85 24.53 -9.50 11.67
CA ASP A 85 24.69 -8.62 12.83
C ASP A 85 23.78 -7.38 12.65
N ILE A 86 22.67 -7.34 13.39
CA ILE A 86 21.65 -6.29 13.34
C ILE A 86 21.57 -5.66 14.73
N ASN A 87 21.83 -4.35 14.78
CA ASN A 87 21.56 -3.57 15.97
C ASN A 87 20.07 -3.17 16.01
N TRP A 88 19.27 -3.95 16.74
CA TRP A 88 17.82 -3.75 16.89
C TRP A 88 17.45 -2.43 17.58
N ASP A 89 18.36 -1.79 18.32
CA ASP A 89 18.11 -0.51 18.98
C ASP A 89 18.25 0.68 18.01
N THR A 90 18.94 0.49 16.89
CA THR A 90 19.18 1.55 15.91
C THR A 90 18.43 1.35 14.59
N ILE A 91 18.06 0.11 14.25
CA ILE A 91 17.35 -0.23 13.02
C ILE A 91 16.01 0.53 12.92
N GLY A 92 15.84 1.24 11.82
CA GLY A 92 14.61 1.97 11.52
C GLY A 92 13.69 1.19 10.58
N PHE A 93 12.82 1.93 9.89
CA PHE A 93 12.02 1.42 8.78
C PHE A 93 12.76 1.63 7.45
N GLY A 94 13.92 0.98 7.32
CA GLY A 94 14.77 1.04 6.13
C GLY A 94 14.85 -0.30 5.42
N LEU A 95 15.25 -0.28 4.15
CA LEU A 95 15.52 -1.52 3.41
C LEU A 95 16.84 -2.11 3.86
N VAL A 96 16.78 -3.33 4.38
CA VAL A 96 17.92 -4.21 4.61
C VAL A 96 17.74 -5.38 3.64
N HIS A 97 18.74 -5.60 2.78
CA HIS A 97 18.67 -6.69 1.80
C HIS A 97 18.70 -8.03 2.53
N THR A 98 17.71 -8.87 2.26
CA THR A 98 17.61 -10.25 2.76
C THR A 98 18.07 -11.22 1.67
N ASP A 99 18.03 -12.53 1.92
CA ASP A 99 18.64 -13.51 1.00
C ASP A 99 17.78 -13.80 -0.21
N HIS A 100 16.48 -13.95 0.02
CA HIS A 100 15.55 -14.46 -0.96
C HIS A 100 14.36 -13.53 -1.14
N MET A 101 13.87 -13.44 -2.37
CA MET A 101 12.57 -12.90 -2.70
C MET A 101 11.76 -13.96 -3.45
N TYR A 102 10.44 -13.85 -3.41
CA TYR A 102 9.54 -14.73 -4.15
C TYR A 102 9.06 -14.04 -5.42
N THR A 103 8.87 -14.80 -6.50
CA THR A 103 8.28 -14.29 -7.75
C THR A 103 7.33 -15.30 -8.38
N MET A 104 6.26 -14.82 -9.01
CA MET A 104 5.37 -15.58 -9.89
C MET A 104 4.86 -14.66 -11.01
N LYS A 105 4.56 -15.24 -12.16
CA LYS A 105 4.13 -14.50 -13.35
C LYS A 105 2.74 -14.93 -13.81
N CYS A 106 2.06 -14.02 -14.49
CA CYS A 106 0.75 -14.27 -15.08
C CYS A 106 0.63 -13.48 -16.39
N SER A 107 0.10 -14.10 -17.43
CA SER A 107 -0.34 -13.40 -18.65
C SER A 107 -1.75 -12.85 -18.45
N LEU A 108 -2.11 -11.79 -19.17
CA LEU A 108 -3.47 -11.24 -19.15
C LEU A 108 -4.51 -12.32 -19.49
N GLY A 109 -5.54 -12.46 -18.64
CA GLY A 109 -6.58 -13.49 -18.78
C GLY A 109 -6.14 -14.91 -18.36
N GLY A 110 -4.90 -15.07 -17.90
CA GLY A 110 -4.38 -16.33 -17.38
C GLY A 110 -4.51 -16.47 -15.87
N SER A 111 -3.90 -17.54 -15.34
CA SER A 111 -3.70 -17.76 -13.91
C SER A 111 -2.22 -17.61 -13.56
N PHE A 112 -1.93 -17.25 -12.31
CA PHE A 112 -0.55 -17.17 -11.85
C PHE A 112 0.12 -18.54 -11.89
N SER A 113 1.33 -18.57 -12.43
CA SER A 113 2.17 -19.76 -12.48
C SER A 113 2.53 -20.25 -11.06
N LYS A 114 3.08 -21.46 -10.96
CA LYS A 114 3.87 -21.81 -9.78
C LYS A 114 4.99 -20.79 -9.65
N GLY A 115 5.13 -20.18 -8.48
CA GLY A 115 6.21 -19.25 -8.22
C GLY A 115 7.46 -19.95 -7.72
N GLU A 116 8.50 -19.15 -7.50
CA GLU A 116 9.82 -19.59 -7.10
C GLU A 116 10.46 -18.59 -6.13
N LEU A 117 11.31 -19.11 -5.25
CA LEU A 117 12.22 -18.32 -4.44
C LEU A 117 13.50 -18.11 -5.25
N VAL A 118 13.91 -16.85 -5.36
CA VAL A 118 15.13 -16.44 -6.05
C VAL A 118 15.96 -15.58 -5.11
N PRO A 119 17.29 -15.48 -5.32
CA PRO A 119 18.10 -14.53 -4.56
C PRO A 119 17.55 -13.11 -4.67
N PHE A 120 17.56 -12.36 -3.56
CA PHE A 120 17.15 -10.96 -3.56
C PHE A 120 18.03 -10.16 -4.53
N GLY A 121 17.40 -9.36 -5.39
CA GLY A 121 18.12 -8.55 -6.36
C GLY A 121 17.22 -7.65 -7.19
N ASN A 122 17.86 -6.86 -8.05
CA ASN A 122 17.13 -6.02 -8.99
C ASN A 122 16.35 -6.88 -10.00
N ILE A 123 15.20 -6.37 -10.43
CA ILE A 123 14.39 -6.98 -11.48
C ILE A 123 14.67 -6.31 -12.83
N GLU A 124 14.58 -7.08 -13.90
CA GLU A 124 14.59 -6.56 -15.26
C GLU A 124 13.16 -6.22 -15.69
N LEU A 125 12.96 -5.00 -16.20
CA LEU A 125 11.68 -4.55 -16.74
C LEU A 125 11.89 -3.86 -18.08
N SER A 126 10.98 -4.12 -19.01
CA SER A 126 10.88 -3.34 -20.24
C SER A 126 10.63 -1.86 -19.90
N PRO A 127 11.28 -0.90 -20.57
CA PRO A 127 10.93 0.52 -20.44
C PRO A 127 9.46 0.81 -20.78
N CYS A 128 8.84 -0.04 -21.59
CA CYS A 128 7.42 0.04 -21.96
C CYS A 128 6.50 -0.69 -20.96
N ALA A 129 6.99 -1.14 -19.80
CA ALA A 129 6.14 -1.82 -18.82
C ALA A 129 5.01 -0.90 -18.33
N GLY A 130 3.80 -1.44 -18.22
CA GLY A 130 2.61 -0.69 -17.82
C GLY A 130 2.76 -0.02 -16.45
N VAL A 131 3.47 -0.66 -15.51
CA VAL A 131 3.77 -0.08 -14.19
C VAL A 131 4.62 1.19 -14.27
N LEU A 132 5.57 1.28 -15.21
CA LEU A 132 6.50 2.41 -15.33
C LEU A 132 5.86 3.63 -15.98
N ASN A 133 4.92 3.42 -16.91
CA ASN A 133 4.35 4.50 -17.73
C ASN A 133 2.96 4.93 -17.25
N TYR A 134 2.15 4.01 -16.70
CA TYR A 134 0.75 4.25 -16.36
C TYR A 134 0.41 3.93 -14.90
N GLY A 135 1.42 3.59 -14.08
CA GLY A 135 1.22 3.35 -12.66
C GLY A 135 0.36 2.12 -12.33
N GLN A 136 0.26 1.15 -13.25
CA GLN A 136 -0.51 -0.08 -13.06
C GLN A 136 0.24 -1.04 -12.10
N GLY A 137 0.22 -0.70 -10.80
CA GLY A 137 0.89 -1.47 -9.75
C GLY A 137 0.23 -1.33 -8.39
N LEU A 138 0.24 -2.41 -7.63
CA LEU A 138 -0.27 -2.53 -6.28
C LEU A 138 0.82 -3.03 -5.35
N PHE A 139 0.65 -2.76 -4.06
CA PHE A 139 1.48 -3.37 -3.04
C PHE A 139 0.68 -3.66 -1.77
N GLU A 140 1.22 -4.57 -0.97
CA GLU A 140 0.72 -4.88 0.36
C GLU A 140 1.79 -4.65 1.43
N GLY A 141 1.36 -4.69 2.68
CA GLY A 141 2.26 -4.52 3.82
C GLY A 141 1.75 -5.28 5.03
N LEU A 142 2.53 -6.27 5.46
CA LEU A 142 2.27 -7.10 6.62
C LEU A 142 3.57 -7.39 7.36
N LYS A 143 3.46 -8.00 8.54
CA LYS A 143 4.61 -8.29 9.42
C LYS A 143 4.56 -9.75 9.85
N ALA A 144 5.74 -10.34 9.97
CA ALA A 144 5.96 -11.56 10.73
C ALA A 144 6.60 -11.22 12.08
N TYR A 145 6.08 -11.85 13.14
CA TYR A 145 6.56 -11.71 14.50
C TYR A 145 7.13 -13.04 14.98
N ARG A 146 8.19 -13.00 15.77
CA ARG A 146 8.77 -14.21 16.40
C ARG A 146 8.40 -14.22 17.87
N THR A 147 7.94 -15.36 18.34
CA THR A 147 7.58 -15.60 19.74
C THR A 147 8.80 -16.05 20.55
N GLU A 148 8.67 -16.03 21.88
CA GLU A 148 9.70 -16.58 22.79
C GLU A 148 9.94 -18.09 22.55
N ASP A 149 8.89 -18.81 22.16
CA ASP A 149 8.92 -20.25 21.82
C ASP A 149 9.40 -20.54 20.38
N ASP A 150 10.07 -19.58 19.73
CA ASP A 150 10.61 -19.71 18.37
C ASP A 150 9.56 -19.95 17.25
N ASN A 151 8.27 -19.77 17.55
CA ASN A 151 7.24 -19.80 16.51
C ASN A 151 7.22 -18.48 15.75
N ILE A 152 6.93 -18.54 14.44
CA ILE A 152 6.72 -17.37 13.60
C ILE A 152 5.22 -17.18 13.36
N LEU A 153 4.75 -15.96 13.63
CA LEU A 153 3.34 -15.57 13.53
C LEU A 153 3.15 -14.54 12.42
N LEU A 154 2.16 -14.75 11.57
CA LEU A 154 1.65 -13.75 10.64
C LEU A 154 0.33 -13.19 11.16
N PHE A 155 0.18 -11.88 11.05
CA PHE A 155 -1.05 -11.20 11.44
C PHE A 155 -1.95 -10.93 10.23
N ARG A 156 -3.11 -11.59 10.19
CA ARG A 156 -4.19 -11.42 9.20
C ARG A 156 -3.75 -11.44 7.71
N PRO A 157 -2.85 -12.34 7.27
CA PRO A 157 -2.35 -12.34 5.89
C PRO A 157 -3.46 -12.55 4.85
N GLU A 158 -4.58 -13.18 5.22
CA GLU A 158 -5.76 -13.35 4.37
C GLU A 158 -6.43 -12.01 4.02
N GLU A 159 -6.42 -11.05 4.94
CA GLU A 159 -7.00 -9.73 4.69
C GLU A 159 -6.13 -8.91 3.74
N ASN A 160 -4.80 -9.07 3.81
CA ASN A 160 -3.88 -8.50 2.82
C ASN A 160 -4.13 -9.09 1.42
N ALA A 161 -4.30 -10.41 1.33
CA ALA A 161 -4.58 -11.09 0.07
C ALA A 161 -5.91 -10.61 -0.56
N LYS A 162 -6.98 -10.54 0.24
CA LYS A 162 -8.29 -10.01 -0.20
C LYS A 162 -8.20 -8.56 -0.66
N ARG A 163 -7.47 -7.71 0.07
CA ARG A 163 -7.30 -6.30 -0.31
C ARG A 163 -6.51 -6.14 -1.60
N MET A 164 -5.47 -6.93 -1.82
CA MET A 164 -4.76 -6.96 -3.11
C MET A 164 -5.69 -7.42 -4.24
N MET A 165 -6.52 -8.44 -4.01
CA MET A 165 -7.47 -8.95 -5.00
C MET A 165 -8.50 -7.88 -5.42
N MET A 166 -9.11 -7.18 -4.46
CA MET A 166 -10.02 -6.05 -4.75
C MET A 166 -9.31 -4.91 -5.49
N GLY A 167 -8.06 -4.62 -5.11
CA GLY A 167 -7.24 -3.64 -5.81
C GLY A 167 -6.92 -4.06 -7.25
N ALA A 168 -6.62 -5.33 -7.47
CA ALA A 168 -6.27 -5.88 -8.78
C ALA A 168 -7.47 -5.77 -9.73
N GLU A 169 -8.67 -6.11 -9.24
CA GLU A 169 -9.91 -5.90 -9.98
C GLU A 169 -10.07 -4.42 -10.38
N ARG A 170 -9.92 -3.49 -9.43
CA ARG A 170 -10.04 -2.05 -9.72
C ARG A 170 -9.01 -1.53 -10.74
N MET A 171 -7.82 -2.13 -10.75
CA MET A 171 -6.70 -1.75 -11.63
C MET A 171 -6.65 -2.57 -12.93
N CYS A 172 -7.66 -3.40 -13.21
CA CYS A 172 -7.71 -4.30 -14.37
C CYS A 172 -6.48 -5.22 -14.44
N MET A 173 -6.16 -5.87 -13.32
CA MET A 173 -5.03 -6.80 -13.17
C MET A 173 -5.55 -8.17 -12.69
N PRO A 174 -4.96 -9.30 -13.12
CA PRO A 174 -5.16 -10.57 -12.43
C PRO A 174 -4.53 -10.49 -11.03
N SER A 175 -5.07 -11.20 -10.05
CA SER A 175 -4.44 -11.38 -8.74
C SER A 175 -4.10 -12.84 -8.48
N PRO A 176 -3.08 -13.12 -7.63
CA PRO A 176 -2.96 -14.43 -7.00
C PRO A 176 -4.24 -14.75 -6.22
N SER A 177 -4.59 -16.03 -6.13
CA SER A 177 -5.62 -16.47 -5.16
C SER A 177 -5.15 -16.20 -3.73
N VAL A 178 -6.10 -16.20 -2.78
CA VAL A 178 -5.78 -16.03 -1.34
C VAL A 178 -4.75 -17.05 -0.88
N ASP A 179 -4.92 -18.32 -1.29
CA ASP A 179 -4.01 -19.40 -0.91
C ASP A 179 -2.62 -19.22 -1.55
N GLN A 180 -2.55 -18.85 -2.82
CA GLN A 180 -1.26 -18.57 -3.49
C GLN A 180 -0.51 -17.42 -2.81
N PHE A 181 -1.23 -16.35 -2.45
CA PHE A 181 -0.64 -15.22 -1.75
C PHE A 181 -0.10 -15.64 -0.37
N ILE A 182 -0.91 -16.33 0.44
CA ILE A 182 -0.51 -16.77 1.77
C ILE A 182 0.67 -17.75 1.69
N GLN A 183 0.65 -18.69 0.74
CA GLN A 183 1.75 -19.63 0.56
C GLN A 183 3.04 -18.92 0.16
N ALA A 184 2.97 -17.98 -0.80
CA ALA A 184 4.13 -17.18 -1.19
C ALA A 184 4.71 -16.37 -0.01
N VAL A 185 3.84 -15.80 0.84
CA VAL A 185 4.27 -15.12 2.07
C VAL A 185 5.01 -16.09 3.00
N LYS A 186 4.43 -17.27 3.26
CA LYS A 186 5.05 -18.29 4.13
C LYS A 186 6.41 -18.72 3.60
N ASP A 187 6.49 -19.05 2.31
CA ASP A 187 7.73 -19.49 1.67
C ASP A 187 8.81 -18.41 1.75
N THR A 188 8.46 -17.14 1.49
CA THR A 188 9.41 -16.01 1.56
C THR A 188 9.91 -15.79 2.99
N VAL A 189 9.02 -15.86 3.98
CA VAL A 189 9.39 -15.65 5.39
C VAL A 189 10.29 -16.78 5.88
N LEU A 190 9.97 -18.03 5.57
CA LEU A 190 10.78 -19.19 5.96
C LEU A 190 12.16 -19.18 5.28
N ALA A 191 12.24 -18.80 3.99
CA ALA A 191 13.50 -18.69 3.27
C ALA A 191 14.43 -17.59 3.78
N ASN A 192 13.90 -16.65 4.57
CA ASN A 192 14.63 -15.55 5.18
C ASN A 192 14.57 -15.59 6.70
N GLU A 193 14.27 -16.75 7.29
CA GLU A 193 14.11 -16.89 8.73
C GLU A 193 15.31 -16.37 9.50
N ARG A 194 16.54 -16.55 8.98
CA ARG A 194 17.75 -16.05 9.65
C ARG A 194 17.81 -14.53 9.81
N TRP A 195 17.07 -13.76 9.02
CA TRP A 195 16.95 -12.30 9.19
C TRP A 195 15.98 -11.92 10.32
N HIS A 196 15.22 -12.90 10.80
CA HIS A 196 14.52 -12.91 12.08
C HIS A 196 15.44 -13.41 13.22
N LEU A 197 16.53 -14.13 12.89
CA LEU A 197 17.51 -14.74 13.81
C LEU A 197 18.82 -13.94 13.88
N VAL A 198 18.85 -12.86 14.66
CA VAL A 198 20.07 -12.08 14.88
C VAL A 198 20.12 -11.54 16.32
N SER A 199 21.11 -11.81 17.18
CA SER A 199 22.44 -12.44 17.01
C SER A 199 22.82 -13.35 18.19
N CYS A 200 23.95 -14.06 18.02
CA CYS A 200 24.72 -14.73 19.08
C CYS A 200 24.59 -14.06 20.45
N PHE A 201 24.17 -14.83 21.45
CA PHE A 201 24.12 -14.44 22.87
C PHE A 201 23.08 -13.43 23.35
N ARG A 202 22.21 -12.86 22.50
CA ARG A 202 20.92 -12.29 22.94
C ARG A 202 20.09 -11.89 21.72
N TYR A 203 18.92 -12.54 21.63
CA TYR A 203 17.72 -12.27 20.86
C TYR A 203 17.49 -10.79 20.46
N PRO A 204 16.70 -10.46 19.42
CA PRO A 204 15.85 -9.28 19.57
C PRO A 204 15.02 -9.53 20.83
N PRO A 205 15.17 -8.74 21.91
CA PRO A 205 14.31 -8.90 23.06
C PRO A 205 12.86 -8.87 22.58
N PRO A 206 11.96 -9.72 23.14
CA PRO A 206 10.55 -9.70 22.81
C PRO A 206 10.04 -8.26 22.67
N GLY A 207 9.51 -7.92 21.50
CA GLY A 207 8.97 -6.58 21.22
C GLY A 207 9.92 -5.52 20.67
N LYS A 208 11.16 -5.83 20.23
CA LYS A 208 12.07 -4.82 19.61
C LYS A 208 12.00 -4.68 18.08
N GLY A 209 11.47 -5.66 17.36
CA GLY A 209 11.46 -5.63 15.90
C GLY A 209 10.54 -6.67 15.27
N SER A 210 10.38 -6.57 13.95
CA SER A 210 9.57 -7.49 13.14
C SER A 210 10.17 -7.66 11.75
N LEU A 211 9.82 -8.74 11.06
CA LEU A 211 10.14 -8.89 9.64
C LEU A 211 9.00 -8.29 8.82
N TYR A 212 9.24 -7.15 8.18
CA TYR A 212 8.25 -6.52 7.31
C TYR A 212 8.25 -7.22 5.95
N ILE A 213 7.06 -7.55 5.47
CA ILE A 213 6.84 -8.28 4.22
C ILE A 213 6.18 -7.33 3.23
N ARG A 214 6.77 -7.22 2.04
CA ARG A 214 6.29 -6.36 0.94
C ARG A 214 5.94 -7.19 -0.28
N PRO A 215 4.66 -7.60 -0.41
CA PRO A 215 4.12 -8.10 -1.66
C PRO A 215 3.89 -6.94 -2.64
N LEU A 216 4.24 -7.15 -3.90
CA LEU A 216 4.03 -6.24 -5.03
C LEU A 216 3.31 -7.00 -6.13
N LEU A 217 2.39 -6.33 -6.82
CA LEU A 217 1.76 -6.82 -8.05
C LEU A 217 1.91 -5.73 -9.11
N ILE A 218 2.66 -6.02 -10.17
CA ILE A 218 3.02 -5.01 -11.18
C ILE A 218 2.61 -5.47 -12.58
N GLY A 219 2.09 -4.56 -13.40
CA GLY A 219 1.93 -4.74 -14.84
C GLY A 219 3.30 -4.69 -15.52
N SER A 220 3.97 -5.86 -15.60
CA SER A 220 5.35 -6.00 -16.09
C SER A 220 5.44 -6.08 -17.62
N GLY A 221 4.35 -6.41 -18.31
CA GLY A 221 4.31 -6.56 -19.75
C GLY A 221 4.44 -5.23 -20.50
N SER A 222 5.08 -5.27 -21.67
CA SER A 222 5.28 -4.12 -22.54
C SER A 222 3.97 -3.65 -23.17
N VAL A 223 3.57 -2.40 -22.93
CA VAL A 223 2.39 -1.78 -23.52
C VAL A 223 2.60 -0.27 -23.68
N LEU A 224 2.40 0.25 -24.89
CA LEU A 224 2.52 1.69 -25.20
C LEU A 224 1.15 2.36 -25.41
N GLY A 225 0.12 1.58 -25.76
CA GLY A 225 -1.25 2.05 -25.75
C GLY A 225 -1.80 2.05 -24.32
N LEU A 226 -2.73 2.95 -24.01
CA LEU A 226 -3.40 2.90 -22.70
C LEU A 226 -4.35 1.69 -22.65
N ALA A 227 -3.86 0.59 -22.10
CA ALA A 227 -4.58 -0.67 -21.91
C ALA A 227 -3.97 -1.46 -20.74
N PRO A 228 -4.70 -2.46 -20.18
CA PRO A 228 -4.11 -3.39 -19.23
C PRO A 228 -2.84 -4.06 -19.79
N ALA A 229 -1.81 -4.19 -18.95
CA ALA A 229 -0.56 -4.84 -19.36
C ALA A 229 -0.82 -6.30 -19.83
N PRO A 230 -0.08 -6.79 -20.83
CA PRO A 230 -0.23 -8.17 -21.31
C PRO A 230 0.35 -9.21 -20.34
N GLU A 231 1.21 -8.78 -19.41
CA GLU A 231 1.87 -9.64 -18.42
C GLU A 231 1.98 -8.92 -17.08
N TYR A 232 1.96 -9.72 -16.02
CA TYR A 232 1.99 -9.29 -14.64
C TYR A 232 2.98 -10.11 -13.85
N THR A 233 3.65 -9.46 -12.90
CA THR A 233 4.56 -10.12 -11.96
C THR A 233 4.06 -9.84 -10.55
N PHE A 234 3.86 -10.89 -9.78
CA PHE A 234 3.69 -10.80 -8.33
C PHE A 234 4.99 -11.21 -7.66
N MET A 235 5.48 -10.38 -6.75
CA MET A 235 6.75 -10.61 -6.06
C MET A 235 6.64 -10.24 -4.59
N ILE A 236 7.43 -10.88 -3.75
CA ILE A 236 7.49 -10.59 -2.32
C ILE A 236 8.95 -10.47 -1.92
N TYR A 237 9.30 -9.39 -1.25
CA TYR A 237 10.54 -9.29 -0.49
C TYR A 237 10.25 -9.01 0.98
N VAL A 238 11.26 -9.25 1.82
CA VAL A 238 11.19 -9.00 3.25
C VAL A 238 12.36 -8.13 3.71
N SER A 239 12.16 -7.38 4.78
CA SER A 239 13.21 -6.58 5.43
C SER A 239 12.98 -6.59 6.94
N PRO A 240 14.01 -6.85 7.77
CA PRO A 240 13.93 -6.59 9.19
C PRO A 240 13.66 -5.09 9.42
N VAL A 241 12.75 -4.78 10.33
CA VAL A 241 12.42 -3.41 10.73
C VAL A 241 12.31 -3.31 12.25
N GLY A 242 12.81 -2.20 12.79
CA GLY A 242 12.65 -1.88 14.20
C GLY A 242 11.26 -1.32 14.50
N ASN A 243 11.03 -1.03 15.77
CA ASN A 243 9.87 -0.24 16.17
C ASN A 243 9.96 1.15 15.51
N TYR A 244 8.84 1.61 14.95
CA TYR A 244 8.82 2.85 14.18
C TYR A 244 9.23 4.07 15.00
N PHE A 245 8.91 4.05 16.30
CA PHE A 245 9.32 5.05 17.27
C PHE A 245 10.30 4.42 18.26
N LYS A 246 11.52 4.99 18.34
CA LYS A 246 12.61 4.49 19.18
C LYS A 246 12.34 4.64 20.68
N GLU A 247 11.46 5.57 21.07
CA GLU A 247 11.15 5.94 22.46
C GLU A 247 9.70 5.61 22.87
N GLY A 248 9.13 4.52 22.35
CA GLY A 248 7.73 4.15 22.63
C GLY A 248 6.74 4.96 21.79
N LEU A 249 5.52 5.19 22.26
CA LEU A 249 4.46 5.90 21.52
C LEU A 249 4.76 7.42 21.45
N SER A 250 5.81 7.82 20.72
CA SER A 250 6.10 9.24 20.51
C SER A 250 4.98 9.88 19.69
N PRO A 251 4.32 10.92 20.20
CA PRO A 251 3.19 11.52 19.52
C PRO A 251 3.63 12.26 18.27
N ILE A 252 2.84 12.15 17.20
CA ILE A 252 3.09 12.85 15.94
C ILE A 252 2.33 14.19 15.91
N ASN A 253 2.89 15.16 15.20
CA ASN A 253 2.26 16.46 15.01
C ASN A 253 1.85 16.60 13.55
N LEU A 254 0.58 16.92 13.29
CA LEU A 254 0.03 16.95 11.95
C LEU A 254 -0.36 18.36 11.54
N ILE A 255 -0.34 18.61 10.23
CA ILE A 255 -0.98 19.77 9.61
C ILE A 255 -2.13 19.29 8.73
N ILE A 256 -3.25 19.99 8.76
CA ILE A 256 -4.37 19.73 7.85
C ILE A 256 -4.09 20.41 6.51
N GLU A 257 -4.20 19.63 5.43
CA GLU A 257 -4.08 20.11 4.06
C GLU A 257 -5.46 20.47 3.48
N THR A 258 -5.56 21.68 2.91
CA THR A 258 -6.82 22.26 2.41
C THR A 258 -6.87 22.42 0.90
N GLU A 259 -5.71 22.36 0.23
CA GLU A 259 -5.60 22.58 -1.21
C GLU A 259 -5.34 21.28 -1.98
N MET A 260 -4.50 20.39 -1.43
CA MET A 260 -4.21 19.11 -2.06
C MET A 260 -5.07 17.99 -1.46
N HIS A 261 -5.70 17.20 -2.31
CA HIS A 261 -6.52 16.07 -1.88
C HIS A 261 -5.80 14.75 -2.14
N ARG A 262 -5.93 13.80 -1.20
CA ARG A 262 -5.33 12.46 -1.32
C ARG A 262 -6.04 11.61 -2.38
N ALA A 263 -7.36 11.68 -2.37
CA ALA A 263 -8.24 10.92 -3.24
C ALA A 263 -9.49 11.74 -3.56
N THR A 264 -10.25 11.26 -4.54
CA THR A 264 -11.55 11.84 -4.93
C THR A 264 -12.58 10.72 -5.09
N PRO A 265 -13.88 10.99 -4.89
CA PRO A 265 -14.94 10.02 -5.15
C PRO A 265 -14.86 9.48 -6.58
N GLY A 266 -14.98 8.15 -6.74
CA GLY A 266 -14.80 7.46 -8.02
C GLY A 266 -13.33 7.23 -8.43
N GLY A 267 -12.37 7.77 -7.69
CA GLY A 267 -10.94 7.55 -7.89
C GLY A 267 -10.46 6.17 -7.42
N THR A 268 -9.19 6.12 -7.02
CA THR A 268 -8.52 4.90 -6.53
C THR A 268 -8.19 4.94 -5.04
N GLY A 269 -8.72 5.89 -4.27
CA GLY A 269 -8.35 6.12 -2.86
C GLY A 269 -8.45 4.90 -1.96
N SER A 270 -9.48 4.08 -2.14
CA SER A 270 -9.70 2.81 -1.43
C SER A 270 -8.79 1.65 -1.87
N VAL A 271 -7.94 1.85 -2.87
CA VAL A 271 -7.01 0.85 -3.39
C VAL A 271 -5.58 1.17 -2.97
N LYS A 272 -4.81 0.13 -2.60
CA LYS A 272 -3.39 0.27 -2.25
C LYS A 272 -2.49 0.32 -3.49
N THR A 273 -2.81 1.21 -4.42
CA THR A 273 -2.08 1.42 -5.68
C THR A 273 -0.94 2.42 -5.51
N ILE A 274 0.15 2.22 -6.24
CA ILE A 274 1.33 3.09 -6.20
C ILE A 274 1.02 4.55 -6.56
N GLY A 275 0.02 4.79 -7.41
CA GLY A 275 -0.37 6.14 -7.84
C GLY A 275 -0.85 7.02 -6.68
N ASN A 276 -1.58 6.45 -5.72
CA ASN A 276 -2.07 7.20 -4.56
C ASN A 276 -0.94 7.71 -3.65
N TYR A 277 0.19 7.00 -3.61
CA TYR A 277 1.32 7.36 -2.77
C TYR A 277 2.20 8.44 -3.41
N ALA A 278 2.30 8.46 -4.74
CA ALA A 278 3.01 9.53 -5.45
C ALA A 278 2.32 10.89 -5.29
N ALA A 279 0.98 10.91 -5.28
CA ALA A 279 0.18 12.14 -5.23
C ALA A 279 0.39 12.96 -3.94
N VAL A 280 0.70 12.31 -2.82
CA VAL A 280 0.82 12.96 -1.50
C VAL A 280 2.22 13.51 -1.19
N LEU A 281 3.25 13.10 -1.94
CA LEU A 281 4.66 13.38 -1.60
C LEU A 281 4.97 14.89 -1.51
N LYS A 282 4.35 15.70 -2.38
CA LYS A 282 4.56 17.16 -2.38
C LYS A 282 4.06 17.81 -1.10
N ALA A 283 2.82 17.51 -0.70
CA ALA A 283 2.22 18.02 0.53
C ALA A 283 3.00 17.51 1.76
N GLN A 284 3.34 16.22 1.78
CA GLN A 284 4.13 15.63 2.86
C GLN A 284 5.51 16.29 3.01
N GLY A 285 6.21 16.56 1.89
CA GLY A 285 7.49 17.26 1.90
C GLY A 285 7.38 18.69 2.43
N ALA A 286 6.33 19.42 2.04
CA ALA A 286 6.07 20.78 2.53
C ALA A 286 5.74 20.81 4.03
N ALA A 287 4.99 19.82 4.53
CA ALA A 287 4.69 19.69 5.95
C ALA A 287 5.95 19.39 6.78
N LYS A 288 6.79 18.44 6.32
CA LYS A 288 8.07 18.12 6.97
C LYS A 288 9.02 19.31 7.02
N ALA A 289 9.10 20.10 5.95
CA ALA A 289 9.91 21.31 5.92
C ALA A 289 9.45 22.38 6.94
N LYS A 290 8.20 22.32 7.39
CA LYS A 290 7.62 23.18 8.44
C LYS A 290 7.68 22.55 9.84
N GLY A 291 8.29 21.37 10.00
CA GLY A 291 8.42 20.68 11.29
C GLY A 291 7.25 19.78 11.68
N TYR A 292 6.28 19.54 10.79
CA TYR A 292 5.21 18.56 11.02
C TYR A 292 5.66 17.15 10.66
N SER A 293 5.12 16.16 11.37
CA SER A 293 5.41 14.75 11.13
C SER A 293 4.76 14.25 9.83
N ASP A 294 3.50 14.63 9.59
CA ASP A 294 2.74 14.24 8.40
C ASP A 294 1.55 15.19 8.14
N VAL A 295 0.75 14.86 7.12
CA VAL A 295 -0.39 15.62 6.63
C VAL A 295 -1.70 14.87 6.88
N LEU A 296 -2.69 15.54 7.44
CA LEU A 296 -4.08 15.08 7.48
C LEU A 296 -4.84 15.66 6.29
N TYR A 297 -5.47 14.79 5.50
CA TYR A 297 -6.26 15.17 4.33
C TYR A 297 -7.75 15.28 4.66
N LEU A 298 -8.38 16.25 4.02
CA LEU A 298 -9.83 16.40 4.01
C LEU A 298 -10.43 15.91 2.69
N ASP A 299 -11.71 15.56 2.75
CA ASP A 299 -12.49 15.15 1.60
C ASP A 299 -12.42 16.19 0.46
N SER A 300 -12.38 15.70 -0.78
CA SER A 300 -12.19 16.57 -1.94
C SER A 300 -13.41 17.39 -2.34
N VAL A 301 -14.58 17.15 -1.75
CA VAL A 301 -15.87 17.72 -2.19
C VAL A 301 -16.27 18.89 -1.30
N HIS A 302 -16.36 18.64 -0.01
CA HIS A 302 -16.79 19.56 1.02
C HIS A 302 -15.61 20.22 1.73
N LYS A 303 -14.40 19.64 1.65
CA LYS A 303 -13.19 20.11 2.35
C LYS A 303 -13.44 20.29 3.85
N LYS A 304 -14.22 19.38 4.44
CA LYS A 304 -14.70 19.48 5.83
C LYS A 304 -14.53 18.16 6.58
N TYR A 305 -14.68 17.04 5.88
CA TYR A 305 -14.64 15.72 6.49
C TYR A 305 -13.23 15.16 6.46
N LEU A 306 -12.82 14.52 7.55
CA LEU A 306 -11.52 13.89 7.67
C LEU A 306 -11.45 12.66 6.76
N GLU A 307 -10.31 12.42 6.12
CA GLU A 307 -10.04 11.18 5.39
C GLU A 307 -8.90 10.38 6.04
N GLU A 308 -7.65 10.70 5.68
CA GLU A 308 -6.47 9.93 6.08
C GLU A 308 -5.28 10.83 6.38
N VAL A 309 -4.33 10.28 7.15
CA VAL A 309 -3.03 10.88 7.41
C VAL A 309 -2.00 10.23 6.50
N SER A 310 -1.83 10.77 5.29
CA SER A 310 -1.01 10.24 4.18
C SER A 310 -1.21 8.74 3.89
N SER A 311 -0.63 7.88 4.73
CA SER A 311 -0.63 6.41 4.59
C SER A 311 -1.28 5.67 5.77
N CYS A 312 -1.91 6.40 6.69
CA CYS A 312 -2.57 5.88 7.90
C CYS A 312 -4.03 6.33 7.98
N ASN A 313 -4.88 5.46 8.53
CA ASN A 313 -6.24 5.84 8.90
C ASN A 313 -6.24 6.64 10.21
N ILE A 314 -7.20 7.54 10.40
CA ILE A 314 -7.33 8.38 11.60
C ILE A 314 -8.55 7.99 12.45
N PHE A 315 -8.42 8.18 13.75
CA PHE A 315 -9.46 8.00 14.76
C PHE A 315 -9.47 9.19 15.71
N ILE A 316 -10.66 9.58 16.16
CA ILE A 316 -10.86 10.56 17.23
C ILE A 316 -11.58 9.91 18.40
N VAL A 317 -11.28 10.35 19.62
CA VAL A 317 -11.88 9.87 20.86
C VAL A 317 -12.60 11.03 21.55
N LYS A 318 -13.83 10.79 22.01
CA LYS A 318 -14.60 11.70 22.85
C LYS A 318 -15.33 10.92 23.93
N GLY A 319 -14.91 11.03 25.18
CA GLY A 319 -15.39 10.20 26.28
C GLY A 319 -15.19 8.71 25.98
N ASN A 320 -16.28 7.95 25.94
CA ASN A 320 -16.27 6.50 25.62
C ASN A 320 -16.53 6.20 24.12
N SER A 321 -16.62 7.23 23.27
CA SER A 321 -16.87 7.08 21.84
C SER A 321 -15.60 7.24 21.03
N ILE A 322 -15.40 6.36 20.05
CA ILE A 322 -14.31 6.37 19.08
C ILE A 322 -14.94 6.49 17.69
N SER A 323 -14.62 7.58 16.98
CA SER A 323 -15.10 7.80 15.63
C SER A 323 -13.96 7.70 14.62
N THR A 324 -14.25 7.11 13.47
CA THR A 324 -13.31 7.08 12.33
C THR A 324 -14.08 7.30 11.03
N PRO A 325 -13.49 7.98 10.04
CA PRO A 325 -14.05 8.09 8.70
C PRO A 325 -14.48 6.73 8.13
N ASP A 326 -15.66 6.67 7.53
CA ASP A 326 -16.19 5.45 6.92
C ASP A 326 -15.49 5.11 5.58
N ILE A 327 -15.47 3.82 5.20
CA ILE A 327 -14.71 3.35 4.04
C ILE A 327 -15.43 3.54 2.69
N LYS A 328 -16.21 4.62 2.52
CA LYS A 328 -17.00 4.90 1.31
C LYS A 328 -16.15 5.47 0.16
N GLY A 329 -15.22 4.66 -0.34
CA GLY A 329 -14.57 4.85 -1.65
C GLY A 329 -13.26 5.62 -1.65
N THR A 330 -13.15 6.71 -0.88
CA THR A 330 -11.91 7.51 -0.81
C THR A 330 -10.98 7.13 0.33
N ILE A 331 -11.34 6.18 1.18
CA ILE A 331 -10.54 5.76 2.33
C ILE A 331 -10.05 4.33 2.13
N LEU A 332 -8.76 4.11 2.32
CA LEU A 332 -8.15 2.80 2.25
C LEU A 332 -8.66 1.95 3.43
N PRO A 333 -9.26 0.77 3.18
CA PRO A 333 -9.69 -0.14 4.24
C PRO A 333 -8.44 -0.75 4.91
N GLY A 334 -7.93 -0.07 5.92
CA GLY A 334 -6.79 -0.51 6.72
C GLY A 334 -7.11 -1.78 7.51
N ILE A 335 -6.22 -2.77 7.44
CA ILE A 335 -6.35 -4.00 8.24
C ILE A 335 -6.14 -3.67 9.73
N THR A 336 -5.21 -2.76 10.03
CA THR A 336 -5.03 -2.24 11.39
C THR A 336 -6.25 -1.46 11.86
N ARG A 337 -6.83 -0.59 11.02
CA ARG A 337 -8.10 0.11 11.29
C ARG A 337 -9.20 -0.90 11.67
N LYS A 338 -9.43 -1.91 10.83
CA LYS A 338 -10.41 -2.99 11.09
C LYS A 338 -10.15 -3.68 12.43
N SER A 339 -8.90 -4.06 12.68
CA SER A 339 -8.52 -4.78 13.91
C SER A 339 -8.68 -3.92 15.16
N ILE A 340 -8.36 -2.62 15.09
CA ILE A 340 -8.55 -1.68 16.20
C ILE A 340 -10.03 -1.46 16.51
N ILE A 341 -10.89 -1.39 15.49
CA ILE A 341 -12.35 -1.33 15.69
C ILE A 341 -12.84 -2.56 16.46
N ASP A 342 -12.40 -3.76 16.05
CA ASP A 342 -12.79 -5.02 16.70
C ASP A 342 -12.28 -5.08 18.16
N VAL A 343 -11.02 -4.67 18.41
CA VAL A 343 -10.43 -4.61 19.75
C VAL A 343 -11.15 -3.59 20.64
N ALA A 344 -11.38 -2.38 20.14
CA ALA A 344 -12.04 -1.31 20.89
C ALA A 344 -13.47 -1.70 21.32
N ARG A 345 -14.24 -2.32 20.42
CA ARG A 345 -15.58 -2.84 20.75
C ARG A 345 -15.52 -3.91 21.84
N ASN A 346 -14.55 -4.81 21.77
CA ASN A 346 -14.35 -5.85 22.80
C ASN A 346 -13.94 -5.27 24.17
N GLU A 347 -13.33 -4.09 24.19
CA GLU A 347 -12.96 -3.36 25.41
C GLU A 347 -14.06 -2.43 25.93
N GLY A 348 -15.23 -2.39 25.28
CA GLY A 348 -16.40 -1.64 25.73
C GLY A 348 -16.53 -0.21 25.19
N PHE A 349 -15.66 0.18 24.25
CA PHE A 349 -15.80 1.47 23.56
C PHE A 349 -16.94 1.42 22.54
N GLN A 350 -17.64 2.55 22.39
CA GLN A 350 -18.59 2.75 21.30
C GLN A 350 -17.82 3.18 20.05
N VAL A 351 -17.87 2.37 18.98
CA VAL A 351 -17.08 2.64 17.78
C VAL A 351 -17.99 2.95 16.59
N GLU A 352 -17.88 4.18 16.09
CA GLU A 352 -18.67 4.72 14.98
C GLU A 352 -17.81 4.88 13.71
N GLU A 353 -18.27 4.28 12.62
CA GLU A 353 -17.72 4.51 11.29
C GLU A 353 -18.65 5.47 10.55
N ARG A 354 -18.23 6.74 10.43
CA ARG A 354 -19.06 7.82 9.86
C ARG A 354 -18.20 8.95 9.33
N GLU A 355 -18.81 9.91 8.65
CA GLU A 355 -18.17 11.19 8.37
C GLU A 355 -17.82 11.90 9.69
N VAL A 356 -16.58 12.36 9.80
CA VAL A 356 -16.05 13.08 10.96
C VAL A 356 -15.60 14.44 10.48
N THR A 357 -16.01 15.51 11.14
CA THR A 357 -15.68 16.89 10.73
C THR A 357 -14.38 17.39 11.38
N VAL A 358 -13.79 18.43 10.80
CA VAL A 358 -12.67 19.15 11.44
C VAL A 358 -13.08 19.74 12.79
N ASP A 359 -14.32 20.21 12.97
CA ASP A 359 -14.75 20.77 14.26
C ASP A 359 -14.75 19.70 15.36
N GLU A 360 -15.23 18.49 15.06
CA GLU A 360 -15.16 17.36 15.99
C GLU A 360 -13.73 16.92 16.29
N LEU A 361 -12.84 17.00 15.30
CA LEU A 361 -11.41 16.75 15.50
C LEU A 361 -10.80 17.73 16.51
N LEU A 362 -11.12 19.02 16.37
CA LEU A 362 -10.57 20.06 17.24
C LEU A 362 -11.14 19.99 18.68
N ASP A 363 -12.33 19.41 18.85
CA ASP A 363 -12.96 19.17 20.16
C ASP A 363 -12.64 17.77 20.75
N ALA A 364 -11.91 16.91 20.04
CA ALA A 364 -11.61 15.55 20.51
C ALA A 364 -10.72 15.53 21.77
N ASP A 365 -10.89 14.52 22.61
CA ASP A 365 -10.06 14.31 23.82
C ASP A 365 -8.71 13.66 23.45
N GLU A 366 -8.73 12.70 22.52
CA GLU A 366 -7.54 12.06 21.95
C GLU A 366 -7.70 11.85 20.44
N VAL A 367 -6.57 11.81 19.73
CA VAL A 367 -6.51 11.49 18.30
C VAL A 367 -5.38 10.50 18.07
N PHE A 368 -5.60 9.50 17.23
CA PHE A 368 -4.55 8.56 16.86
C PHE A 368 -4.70 8.06 15.41
N CYS A 369 -3.57 7.64 14.85
CA CYS A 369 -3.47 7.07 13.52
C CYS A 369 -3.20 5.56 13.60
N THR A 370 -3.62 4.82 12.59
CA THR A 370 -3.36 3.37 12.50
C THR A 370 -2.77 2.97 11.14
N GLY A 371 -1.86 2.00 11.17
CA GLY A 371 -1.24 1.43 9.97
C GLY A 371 -0.27 0.30 10.32
N THR A 372 0.06 -0.57 9.38
CA THR A 372 0.91 -1.76 9.66
C THR A 372 2.28 -1.38 10.26
N ALA A 373 2.89 -0.29 9.79
CA ALA A 373 4.23 0.12 10.24
C ALA A 373 4.22 0.59 11.70
N VAL A 374 3.27 1.46 12.04
CA VAL A 374 3.17 2.13 13.35
C VAL A 374 2.27 1.41 14.36
N VAL A 375 1.43 0.49 13.89
CA VAL A 375 0.31 -0.11 14.64
C VAL A 375 -0.70 0.95 15.06
N VAL A 376 -0.46 1.65 16.15
CA VAL A 376 -1.21 2.83 16.63
C VAL A 376 -0.19 3.93 16.90
N SER A 377 -0.43 5.12 16.37
CA SER A 377 0.42 6.30 16.57
C SER A 377 -0.42 7.43 17.17
N PRO A 378 -0.16 7.86 18.41
CA PRO A 378 -0.87 8.99 19.00
C PRO A 378 -0.56 10.27 18.24
N VAL A 379 -1.54 11.17 18.16
CA VAL A 379 -1.37 12.51 17.60
C VAL A 379 -1.34 13.51 18.75
N GLY A 380 -0.20 14.16 18.94
CA GLY A 380 -0.01 15.11 20.03
C GLY A 380 -0.56 16.50 19.72
N SER A 381 -0.53 16.89 18.46
CA SER A 381 -1.09 18.16 18.02
C SER A 381 -1.53 18.14 16.57
N ILE A 382 -2.51 18.99 16.26
CA ILE A 382 -2.97 19.25 14.89
C ILE A 382 -3.01 20.76 14.66
N THR A 383 -2.43 21.20 13.54
CA THR A 383 -2.54 22.59 13.07
C THR A 383 -3.51 22.69 11.91
N TYR A 384 -4.52 23.56 12.07
CA TYR A 384 -5.51 23.89 11.06
C TYR A 384 -5.60 25.41 10.87
N LEU A 385 -5.41 25.88 9.63
CA LEU A 385 -5.49 27.31 9.28
C LEU A 385 -4.69 28.24 10.22
N GLY A 386 -3.49 27.79 10.61
CA GLY A 386 -2.59 28.53 11.49
C GLY A 386 -2.90 28.42 12.99
N LYS A 387 -3.99 27.75 13.38
CA LYS A 387 -4.32 27.46 14.78
C LYS A 387 -3.92 26.04 15.13
N SER A 388 -3.26 25.86 16.27
CA SER A 388 -2.82 24.55 16.75
C SER A 388 -3.65 24.12 17.95
N VAL A 389 -4.06 22.86 17.97
CA VAL A 389 -4.72 22.18 19.09
C VAL A 389 -3.83 21.04 19.55
N THR A 390 -3.67 20.89 20.86
CA THR A 390 -2.89 19.82 21.49
C THR A 390 -3.80 18.86 22.23
N TYR A 391 -3.53 17.56 22.11
CA TYR A 391 -4.32 16.50 22.73
C TYR A 391 -3.56 15.84 23.89
N GLY A 392 -4.30 15.40 24.92
CA GLY A 392 -3.77 14.66 26.07
C GLY A 392 -2.74 15.41 26.95
N SER A 393 -2.28 14.75 28.01
CA SER A 393 -1.23 15.26 28.91
C SER A 393 0.15 14.82 28.39
N HIS A 394 0.77 15.63 27.50
CA HIS A 394 2.01 15.35 26.76
C HIS A 394 1.84 14.51 25.47
N GLY A 395 0.67 14.55 24.83
CA GLY A 395 0.47 14.03 23.47
C GLY A 395 0.17 12.54 23.33
N VAL A 396 0.35 11.73 24.39
CA VAL A 396 0.05 10.29 24.36
C VAL A 396 -1.25 10.02 25.11
N GLY A 397 -2.31 9.69 24.39
CA GLY A 397 -3.63 9.41 24.96
C GLY A 397 -3.74 8.01 25.58
N LEU A 398 -4.52 7.88 26.67
CA LEU A 398 -4.73 6.62 27.39
C LEU A 398 -5.41 5.57 26.50
N VAL A 399 -6.40 5.97 25.71
CA VAL A 399 -7.12 5.06 24.80
C VAL A 399 -6.17 4.56 23.72
N SER A 400 -5.38 5.45 23.12
CA SER A 400 -4.41 5.04 22.09
C SER A 400 -3.35 4.05 22.61
N GLN A 401 -2.88 4.22 23.86
CA GLN A 401 -1.93 3.29 24.50
C GLN A 401 -2.57 1.94 24.80
N GLN A 402 -3.79 1.94 25.32
CA GLN A 402 -4.55 0.73 25.62
C GLN A 402 -4.75 -0.10 24.35
N LEU A 403 -5.24 0.52 23.28
CA LEU A 403 -5.49 -0.15 21.99
C LEU A 403 -4.19 -0.66 21.34
N TYR A 404 -3.10 0.12 21.43
CA TYR A 404 -1.77 -0.33 20.98
C TYR A 404 -1.33 -1.59 21.72
N SER A 405 -1.39 -1.57 23.06
CA SER A 405 -1.00 -2.69 23.91
C SER A 405 -1.81 -3.95 23.58
N SER A 406 -3.13 -3.81 23.50
CA SER A 406 -4.02 -4.93 23.21
C SER A 406 -3.76 -5.57 21.86
N LEU A 407 -3.60 -4.77 20.79
CA LEU A 407 -3.34 -5.31 19.46
C LEU A 407 -1.94 -5.93 19.33
N THR A 408 -0.91 -5.27 19.87
CA THR A 408 0.46 -5.78 19.78
C THR A 408 0.66 -7.08 20.56
N ARG A 409 -0.02 -7.23 21.71
CA ARG A 409 -0.01 -8.49 22.47
C ARG A 409 -0.58 -9.66 21.66
N VAL A 410 -1.64 -9.44 20.89
CA VAL A 410 -2.18 -10.48 19.97
C VAL A 410 -1.18 -10.79 18.87
N GLN A 411 -0.62 -9.75 18.23
CA GLN A 411 0.36 -9.90 17.14
C GLN A 411 1.62 -10.68 17.55
N MET A 412 2.06 -10.50 18.80
CA MET A 412 3.23 -11.16 19.37
C MET A 412 2.91 -12.49 20.05
N GLY A 413 1.64 -12.94 20.05
CA GLY A 413 1.23 -14.20 20.68
C GLY A 413 1.33 -14.20 22.21
N LEU A 414 1.29 -13.02 22.86
CA LEU A 414 1.34 -12.86 24.32
C LEU A 414 -0.02 -13.07 25.00
N VAL A 415 -1.08 -13.24 24.20
CA VAL A 415 -2.44 -13.54 24.62
C VAL A 415 -3.08 -14.48 23.61
N ASP A 416 -4.09 -15.22 24.04
CA ASP A 416 -4.85 -16.10 23.15
C ASP A 416 -5.52 -15.31 22.02
N ASP A 417 -5.36 -15.80 20.81
CA ASP A 417 -6.02 -15.25 19.63
C ASP A 417 -7.48 -15.70 19.57
N LYS A 418 -8.34 -14.99 20.29
CA LYS A 418 -9.79 -15.26 20.33
C LYS A 418 -10.49 -14.97 18.99
N MET A 419 -9.84 -14.23 18.09
CA MET A 419 -10.45 -13.75 16.84
C MET A 419 -9.98 -14.54 15.60
N GLY A 420 -9.03 -15.47 15.77
CA GLY A 420 -8.48 -16.28 14.68
C GLY A 420 -7.70 -15.45 13.65
N TRP A 421 -7.01 -14.40 14.09
CA TRP A 421 -6.20 -13.50 13.26
C TRP A 421 -4.76 -13.97 13.00
N ILE A 422 -4.27 -14.92 13.79
CA ILE A 422 -2.88 -15.36 13.77
C ILE A 422 -2.72 -16.62 12.94
N VAL A 423 -1.83 -16.55 11.94
CA VAL A 423 -1.38 -17.72 11.18
C VAL A 423 0.01 -18.10 11.66
N LYS A 424 0.12 -19.28 12.27
CA LYS A 424 1.37 -19.87 12.77
C LYS A 424 2.10 -20.63 11.65
N LEU A 425 3.41 -20.44 11.52
CA LEU A 425 4.23 -21.02 10.44
C LEU A 425 5.02 -22.25 10.87
N LYS A 426 5.42 -22.30 12.14
CA LYS A 426 6.11 -23.39 12.82
C LYS A 426 5.36 -23.65 14.11
#